data_AF-A0A6B2D964-F1
#
_entry.id   AF-A0A6B2D964-F1
#
_cell.length_a   1.000
_cell.length_b   1.000
_cell.length_c   1.000
_cell.angle_alpha   90.00
_cell.angle_beta   90.00
_cell.angle_gamma   90.00
#
_symmetry.space_group_name_H-M   'P 1'
#
loop_
_entity.id
_entity.type
_entity.pdbx_description
1 polymer ?
#
loop_
_entity_poly.entity_id
_entity_poly.type
_entity_poly.pdbx_seq_one_letter_code
_entity_poly.pdbx_strand_id
1 'polypeptide(L)' 'PGRALRVLQRAEEIAAILVVASTDDPGGALSASASTLRAQALRPLSDAVRTARCAAVNEAVRVFAEQTAREG' A
#
# COMPACT_ATOMS: atom_id res chain seq x y z
N PRO A 1 -1.06 -15.98 11.19
CA PRO A 1 -0.27 -14.80 10.72
C PRO A 1 0.12 -14.80 9.22
N GLY A 2 0.36 -15.94 8.57
CA GLY A 2 0.92 -15.97 7.20
C GLY A 2 0.08 -15.32 6.09
N ARG A 3 -1.24 -15.19 6.26
CA ARG A 3 -2.08 -14.45 5.29
C ARG A 3 -1.91 -12.94 5.42
N ALA A 4 -1.95 -12.41 6.64
CA ALA A 4 -1.76 -10.97 6.91
C ALA A 4 -0.39 -10.48 6.42
N LEU A 5 0.68 -11.24 6.69
CA LEU A 5 2.03 -10.91 6.19
C LEU A 5 2.10 -10.87 4.67
N ARG A 6 1.44 -11.82 3.98
CA ARG A 6 1.37 -11.81 2.51
C ARG A 6 0.62 -10.60 1.98
N VAL A 7 -0.47 -10.18 2.62
CA VAL A 7 -1.19 -8.95 2.23
C VAL A 7 -0.31 -7.72 2.42
N LEU A 8 0.40 -7.64 3.56
CA LEU A 8 1.32 -6.54 3.82
C LEU A 8 2.43 -6.49 2.76
N GLN A 9 3.07 -7.62 2.47
CA GLN A 9 4.10 -7.71 1.43
C GLN A 9 3.58 -7.23 0.07
N ARG A 10 2.39 -7.69 -0.35
CA ARG A 10 1.78 -7.23 -1.62
C ARG A 10 1.47 -5.74 -1.60
N ALA A 11 1.03 -5.19 -0.48
CA ALA A 11 0.79 -3.76 -0.35
C ALA A 11 2.10 -2.95 -0.51
N GLU A 12 3.22 -3.45 0.03
CA GLU A 12 4.54 -2.84 -0.16
C GLU A 12 5.02 -2.91 -1.61
N GLU A 13 4.86 -4.05 -2.28
CA GLU A 13 5.19 -4.20 -3.70
C GLU A 13 4.41 -3.21 -4.58
N ILE A 14 3.09 -3.09 -4.35
CA ILE A 14 2.24 -2.13 -5.06
C ILE A 14 2.65 -0.69 -4.73
N ALA A 15 2.99 -0.40 -3.47
CA ALA A 15 3.48 0.94 -3.10
C ALA A 15 4.75 1.32 -3.86
N ALA A 16 5.69 0.39 -4.01
CA ALA A 16 6.90 0.61 -4.80
C ALA A 16 6.58 0.90 -6.28
N ILE A 17 5.62 0.17 -6.86
CA ILE A 17 5.15 0.44 -8.22
C ILE A 17 4.52 1.84 -8.31
N LEU A 18 3.71 2.24 -7.34
CA LEU A 18 3.08 3.56 -7.32
C LEU A 18 4.09 4.70 -7.25
N VAL A 19 5.21 4.51 -6.54
CA VAL A 19 6.31 5.49 -6.51
C VAL A 19 6.85 5.72 -7.92
N VAL A 20 7.21 4.66 -8.64
CA VAL A 20 7.68 4.75 -10.03
C VAL A 20 6.58 5.29 -10.95
N ALA A 21 5.35 4.86 -10.74
CA ALA A 21 4.20 5.34 -11.49
C ALA A 21 3.85 6.80 -11.16
N SER A 22 4.43 7.43 -10.14
CA SER A 22 4.25 8.84 -9.83
C SER A 22 5.39 9.74 -10.33
N THR A 23 6.56 9.16 -10.64
CA THR A 23 7.72 9.92 -11.13
C THR A 23 7.53 10.35 -12.58
N ASP A 24 7.87 11.60 -12.87
CA ASP A 24 7.92 12.13 -14.24
C ASP A 24 9.17 11.61 -14.97
N ASP A 25 9.07 11.52 -16.30
CA ASP A 25 10.19 11.08 -17.14
C ASP A 25 11.26 12.19 -17.19
N PRO A 26 12.53 11.91 -16.84
CA PRO A 26 13.58 12.91 -16.90
C PRO A 26 13.79 13.40 -18.34
N GLY A 27 13.45 14.66 -18.60
CA GLY A 27 13.66 15.31 -19.90
C GLY A 27 12.40 15.63 -20.70
N GLY A 28 11.21 15.17 -20.25
CA GLY A 28 9.93 15.60 -20.80
C GLY A 28 9.33 16.75 -20.01
N ALA A 29 9.10 17.91 -20.63
CA ALA A 29 8.34 18.98 -19.98
C ALA A 29 6.86 18.54 -19.85
N LEU A 30 6.47 18.11 -18.64
CA LEU A 30 5.08 17.74 -18.35
C LEU A 30 4.28 18.99 -17.96
N SER A 31 3.07 19.13 -18.47
CA SER A 31 2.20 20.24 -18.04
C SER A 31 1.66 19.99 -16.62
N ALA A 32 1.39 21.08 -15.89
CA ALA A 32 0.81 20.98 -14.54
C ALA A 32 -0.53 20.20 -14.52
N SER A 33 -1.34 20.35 -15.58
CA SER A 33 -2.60 19.61 -15.73
C SER A 33 -2.38 18.11 -15.93
N ALA A 34 -1.35 17.70 -16.67
CA ALA A 34 -1.02 16.30 -16.87
C ALA A 34 -0.55 15.64 -15.56
N SER A 35 0.29 16.34 -14.79
CA SER A 35 0.75 15.88 -13.47
C SER A 35 -0.43 15.74 -12.49
N THR A 36 -1.35 16.71 -12.50
CA THR A 36 -2.57 16.68 -11.67
C THR A 36 -3.48 15.51 -12.03
N LEU A 37 -3.74 15.27 -13.32
CA LEU A 37 -4.59 14.16 -13.76
C LEU A 37 -3.99 12.80 -13.35
N ARG A 38 -2.68 12.65 -13.49
CA ARG A 38 -1.96 11.45 -13.04
C ARG A 38 -2.09 11.23 -11.53
N ALA A 39 -1.87 12.27 -10.73
CA ALA A 39 -2.04 12.19 -9.28
C ALA A 39 -3.46 11.80 -8.87
N GLN A 40 -4.48 12.31 -9.58
CA GLN A 40 -5.87 11.91 -9.36
C GLN A 40 -6.12 10.45 -9.72
N ALA A 41 -5.58 9.98 -10.84
CA ALA A 41 -5.72 8.59 -11.28
C ALA A 41 -5.07 7.58 -10.31
N LEU A 42 -3.94 7.94 -9.68
CA LEU A 42 -3.22 7.07 -8.74
C LEU A 42 -3.77 7.11 -7.31
N ARG A 43 -4.58 8.11 -6.96
CA ARG A 43 -5.10 8.30 -5.59
C ARG A 43 -5.88 7.08 -5.08
N PRO A 44 -6.83 6.48 -5.83
CA PRO A 44 -7.58 5.32 -5.35
C PRO A 44 -6.69 4.11 -5.02
N LEU A 45 -5.62 3.90 -5.79
CA LEU A 45 -4.66 2.82 -5.54
C LEU A 45 -3.83 3.09 -4.28
N SER A 46 -3.42 4.35 -4.08
CA SER A 46 -2.69 4.76 -2.87
C SER A 46 -3.54 4.55 -1.61
N ASP A 47 -4.84 4.86 -1.68
CA ASP A 47 -5.77 4.66 -0.58
C ASP A 47 -6.03 3.17 -0.31
N ALA A 48 -6.12 2.35 -1.37
CA ALA A 48 -6.22 0.89 -1.25
C ALA A 48 -4.98 0.28 -0.57
N VAL A 49 -3.77 0.72 -0.94
CA VAL A 49 -2.52 0.29 -0.28
C VAL A 49 -2.52 0.65 1.20
N ARG A 50 -2.90 1.89 1.54
CA ARG A 50 -3.00 2.32 2.95
C ARG A 50 -3.97 1.43 3.73
N THR A 51 -5.14 1.16 3.14
CA THR A 51 -6.17 0.31 3.75
C THR A 51 -5.66 -1.12 3.96
N ALA A 52 -5.00 -1.70 2.96
CA ALA A 52 -4.44 -3.05 3.03
C ALA A 52 -3.36 -3.17 4.11
N ARG A 53 -2.47 -2.17 4.24
CA ARG A 53 -1.45 -2.12 5.31
C ARG A 53 -2.11 -2.12 6.69
N CYS A 54 -3.06 -1.23 6.93
CA CYS A 54 -3.77 -1.15 8.21
C CYS A 54 -4.50 -2.46 8.53
N ALA A 55 -5.23 -3.02 7.56
CA ALA A 55 -5.96 -4.28 7.74
C ALA A 55 -5.02 -5.46 8.06
N ALA A 56 -3.88 -5.56 7.36
CA ALA A 56 -2.89 -6.60 7.59
C ALA A 56 -2.26 -6.50 8.98
N VAL A 57 -1.90 -5.30 9.43
CA VAL A 57 -1.34 -5.10 10.78
C VAL A 57 -2.37 -5.44 11.85
N ASN A 58 -3.60 -4.93 11.72
CA ASN A 58 -4.67 -5.21 12.69
C ASN A 58 -4.95 -6.71 12.81
N GLU A 59 -4.99 -7.41 11.68
CA GLU A 59 -5.21 -8.86 11.66
C GLU A 59 -4.03 -9.63 12.27
N ALA A 60 -2.78 -9.21 12.00
CA ALA A 60 -1.62 -9.83 12.62
C ALA A 60 -1.67 -9.68 14.15
N VAL A 61 -1.97 -8.48 14.65
CA VAL A 61 -2.12 -8.20 16.09
C VAL A 61 -3.22 -9.08 16.69
N ARG A 62 -4.40 -9.16 16.06
CA ARG A 62 -5.51 -10.01 16.51
C ARG A 62 -5.08 -11.47 16.65
N VAL A 63 -4.43 -12.02 15.62
CA VAL A 63 -3.98 -13.43 15.63
C VAL A 63 -2.94 -13.68 16.71
N PHE A 64 -1.98 -12.76 16.92
CA PHE A 64 -0.97 -12.93 17.97
C PHE A 64 -1.59 -12.87 19.37
N ALA A 65 -2.52 -11.94 19.62
CA ALA A 65 -3.24 -11.87 20.89
C ALA A 65 -4.03 -13.17 21.17
N GLU A 66 -4.69 -13.74 20.15
CA GLU A 66 -5.38 -15.03 20.24
C GLU A 66 -4.45 -16.21 20.46
N GLN A 67 -3.19 -16.13 20.02
CA GLN A 67 -2.17 -17.16 20.30
C GLN A 67 -1.73 -17.08 21.76
N THR A 68 -1.37 -15.88 22.24
CA THR A 68 -1.00 -15.67 23.64
C THR A 68 -2.11 -16.12 24.60
N ALA A 69 -3.38 -15.82 24.30
CA ALA A 69 -4.51 -16.22 25.13
C ALA A 69 -4.78 -17.75 25.14
N ARG A 70 -4.23 -18.50 24.18
CA ARG A 70 -4.33 -19.98 24.15
C ARG A 70 -3.16 -20.67 24.85
N GLU A 71 -2.06 -19.96 25.04
CA GLU A 71 -0.81 -20.49 25.60
C GLU A 71 -0.64 -20.18 27.10
N GLY A 72 -1.44 -19.26 27.65
CA GLY A 72 -1.50 -18.93 29.08
C GLY A 72 -2.75 -19.48 29.76
#